data_AF-A0A857DH34-F1
#
_entry.id   AF-A0A857DH34-F1
#
_cell.length_a   1.000
_cell.length_b   1.000
_cell.length_c   1.000
_cell.angle_alpha   90.00
_cell.angle_beta   90.00
_cell.angle_gamma   90.00
#
_symmetry.space_group_name_H-M   'P 1'
#
loop_
_entity.id
_entity.type
_entity.pdbx_description
1 polymer ?
#
loop_
_entity_poly.entity_id
_entity_poly.type
_entity_poly.pdbx_seq_one_letter_code
_entity_poly.pdbx_strand_id
1 'polypeptide(L)'
;MGQRNDLDRLSEQVIQKVYQCLFQAVGEDYQEAESHLELETHISRPFMIWDFINRNLIKSFSETNVLYSTKKRGMWEVLLLYDKQSKMLLSFMKDTRFKDIRKAKRGRQPQYIRALLLLNKSLQATVKQQKLFYITESECDNDQLKALLDSLCANFMEPVISEIKHHALIVFSSNYDQLTSLNAYMLDSDLDIVSEKDMLNVAKPIMSNEVDKVSKDDAKHKQPKLTGKANHRLKQKELVALKSMQKDKQE
;
A
#
# COMPACT_ATOMS: atom_id res chain seq x y z
N MET A 1 -0.35 28.53 -18.20
CA MET A 1 -0.97 27.34 -18.83
C MET A 1 -0.89 26.21 -17.82
N GLY A 2 -2.01 25.79 -17.23
CA GLY A 2 -2.01 24.70 -16.26
C GLY A 2 -1.62 23.40 -16.95
N GLN A 3 -0.55 22.75 -16.50
CA GLN A 3 -0.24 21.38 -16.90
C GLN A 3 -1.47 20.53 -16.55
N ARG A 4 -2.12 19.99 -17.57
CA ARG A 4 -3.21 19.03 -17.39
C ARG A 4 -2.61 17.82 -16.66
N ASN A 5 -3.14 17.47 -15.49
CA ASN A 5 -2.62 16.34 -14.73
C ASN A 5 -2.98 15.06 -15.49
N ASP A 6 -2.00 14.41 -16.11
CA ASP A 6 -2.25 13.22 -16.91
C ASP A 6 -2.80 12.04 -16.08
N LEU A 7 -2.65 12.08 -14.75
CA LEU A 7 -3.30 11.17 -13.80
C LEU A 7 -4.84 11.28 -13.79
N ASP A 8 -5.41 12.38 -14.31
CA ASP A 8 -6.86 12.54 -14.45
C ASP A 8 -7.43 11.64 -15.56
N ARG A 9 -6.57 11.08 -16.42
CA ARG A 9 -6.99 10.11 -17.45
C ARG A 9 -7.28 8.73 -16.89
N LEU A 10 -6.82 8.43 -15.67
CA LEU A 10 -7.16 7.18 -14.99
C LEU A 10 -8.64 7.16 -14.63
N SER A 11 -9.35 6.15 -15.13
CA SER A 11 -10.78 6.02 -14.88
C SER A 11 -11.07 5.74 -13.40
N GLU A 12 -12.18 6.28 -12.91
CA GLU A 12 -12.64 6.03 -11.54
C GLU A 12 -12.87 4.53 -11.28
N GLN A 13 -13.23 3.76 -12.32
CA GLN A 13 -13.38 2.31 -12.23
C GLN A 13 -12.06 1.60 -11.94
N VAL A 14 -10.96 1.99 -12.60
CA VAL A 14 -9.63 1.44 -12.34
C VAL A 14 -9.18 1.82 -10.92
N ILE A 15 -9.39 3.08 -10.53
CA ILE A 15 -9.06 3.57 -9.18
C ILE A 15 -9.82 2.78 -8.11
N GLN A 16 -11.13 2.58 -8.30
CA GLN A 16 -11.97 1.81 -7.39
C GLN A 16 -11.51 0.36 -7.27
N LYS A 17 -11.17 -0.29 -8.38
CA LYS A 17 -10.66 -1.67 -8.38
C LYS A 17 -9.32 -1.78 -7.66
N VAL A 18 -8.38 -0.88 -7.93
CA VAL A 18 -7.10 -0.84 -7.22
C VAL A 18 -7.33 -0.69 -5.72
N TYR A 19 -8.19 0.25 -5.32
CA TYR A 19 -8.55 0.46 -3.92
C TYR A 19 -9.12 -0.83 -3.29
N GLN A 20 -10.08 -1.49 -3.95
CA GLN A 20 -10.66 -2.75 -3.50
C GLN A 20 -9.61 -3.84 -3.31
N CYS A 21 -8.72 -4.05 -4.29
CA CYS A 21 -7.68 -5.06 -4.21
C CYS A 21 -6.74 -4.83 -3.03
N LEU A 22 -6.32 -3.58 -2.80
CA LEU A 22 -5.43 -3.22 -1.70
C LEU A 22 -6.13 -3.30 -0.34
N PHE A 23 -7.37 -2.84 -0.26
CA PHE A 23 -8.19 -2.88 0.96
C PHE A 23 -8.40 -4.33 1.42
N GLN A 24 -8.84 -5.21 0.51
CA GLN A 24 -9.07 -6.63 0.81
C GLN A 24 -7.78 -7.36 1.18
N ALA A 25 -6.69 -7.11 0.45
CA ALA A 25 -5.42 -7.79 0.68
C ALA A 25 -4.76 -7.43 2.04
N VAL A 26 -4.97 -6.19 2.50
CA VAL A 26 -4.42 -5.70 3.77
C VAL A 26 -5.31 -6.09 4.96
N GLY A 27 -6.63 -6.16 4.75
CA GLY A 27 -7.61 -6.54 5.78
C GLY A 27 -8.02 -8.00 5.68
N GLU A 28 -9.20 -8.23 5.07
CA GLU A 28 -9.92 -9.51 5.04
C GLU A 28 -9.05 -10.71 4.62
N ASP A 29 -8.34 -10.64 3.49
CA ASP A 29 -7.56 -11.77 2.97
C ASP A 29 -6.44 -12.20 3.93
N TYR A 30 -5.76 -11.22 4.54
CA TYR A 30 -4.67 -11.51 5.47
C TYR A 30 -5.22 -12.05 6.79
N GLN A 31 -6.31 -11.47 7.31
CA GLN A 31 -6.94 -11.91 8.55
C GLN A 31 -7.51 -13.33 8.42
N GLU A 32 -8.18 -13.64 7.31
CA GLU A 32 -8.68 -14.99 7.01
C GLU A 32 -7.52 -15.99 6.97
N ALA A 33 -6.45 -15.69 6.22
CA ALA A 33 -5.30 -16.56 6.12
C ALA A 33 -4.59 -16.75 7.48
N GLU A 34 -4.40 -15.68 8.25
CA GLU A 34 -3.78 -15.74 9.57
C GLU A 34 -4.57 -16.60 10.55
N SER A 35 -5.91 -16.56 10.49
CA SER A 35 -6.78 -17.40 11.33
C SER A 35 -6.63 -18.90 11.07
N HIS A 36 -6.23 -19.27 9.86
CA HIS A 36 -6.09 -20.66 9.43
C HIS A 36 -4.67 -21.24 9.57
N LEU A 37 -3.64 -20.38 9.67
CA LEU A 37 -2.25 -20.85 9.65
C LEU A 37 -1.70 -21.22 11.03
N GLU A 38 -2.37 -20.82 12.12
CA GLU A 38 -1.98 -21.11 13.52
C GLU A 38 -0.49 -20.82 13.82
N LEU A 39 0.06 -19.74 13.23
CA LEU A 39 1.49 -19.42 13.36
C LEU A 39 1.82 -18.71 14.68
N GLU A 40 2.85 -19.19 15.36
CA GLU A 40 3.44 -18.54 16.54
C GLU A 40 4.28 -17.29 16.19
N THR A 41 4.70 -17.16 14.93
CA THR A 41 5.53 -16.04 14.45
C THR A 41 4.97 -15.46 13.15
N HIS A 42 5.04 -14.14 12.99
CA HIS A 42 4.40 -13.42 11.87
C HIS A 42 5.43 -12.77 10.92
N ILE A 43 6.60 -13.41 10.75
CA ILE A 43 7.71 -12.85 9.96
C ILE A 43 7.36 -12.78 8.46
N SER A 44 6.54 -13.71 7.97
CA SER A 44 6.10 -13.79 6.58
C SER A 44 5.02 -12.76 6.22
N ARG A 45 4.39 -12.10 7.20
CA ARG A 45 3.27 -11.17 7.01
C ARG A 45 3.48 -10.15 5.88
N PRO A 46 4.62 -9.44 5.78
CA PRO A 46 4.81 -8.46 4.72
C PRO A 46 4.79 -9.08 3.32
N PHE A 47 5.27 -10.32 3.17
CA PHE A 47 5.30 -11.04 1.90
C PHE A 47 3.90 -11.57 1.54
N MET A 48 3.18 -12.16 2.50
CA MET A 48 1.82 -12.64 2.27
C MET A 48 0.88 -11.51 1.83
N ILE A 49 0.98 -10.33 2.44
CA ILE A 49 0.20 -9.16 2.01
C ILE A 49 0.50 -8.80 0.54
N TRP A 50 1.76 -8.84 0.12
CA TRP A 50 2.13 -8.58 -1.28
C TRP A 50 1.60 -9.65 -2.23
N ASP A 51 1.60 -10.92 -1.82
CA ASP A 51 1.03 -12.01 -2.61
C ASP A 51 -0.49 -11.83 -2.78
N PHE A 52 -1.21 -11.44 -1.72
CA PHE A 52 -2.63 -11.12 -1.80
C PHE A 52 -2.90 -9.91 -2.71
N ILE A 53 -2.10 -8.85 -2.59
CA ILE A 53 -2.21 -7.68 -3.49
C ILE A 53 -2.05 -8.13 -4.94
N ASN A 54 -0.99 -8.87 -5.25
CA ASN A 54 -0.72 -9.32 -6.62
C ASN A 54 -1.82 -10.22 -7.16
N ARG A 55 -2.27 -11.19 -6.36
CA ARG A 55 -3.39 -12.09 -6.69
C ARG A 55 -4.66 -11.31 -6.99
N ASN A 56 -5.03 -10.37 -6.13
CA ASN A 56 -6.27 -9.59 -6.25
C ASN A 56 -6.24 -8.68 -7.47
N LEU A 57 -5.11 -8.02 -7.74
CA LEU A 57 -4.94 -7.18 -8.92
C LEU A 57 -5.06 -8.02 -10.20
N ILE A 58 -4.34 -9.13 -10.30
CA ILE A 58 -4.39 -10.02 -11.48
C ILE A 58 -5.82 -10.51 -11.73
N LYS A 59 -6.51 -10.99 -10.67
CA LYS A 59 -7.88 -11.49 -10.75
C LYS A 59 -8.89 -10.40 -11.11
N SER A 60 -8.72 -9.18 -10.60
CA SER A 60 -9.69 -8.09 -10.83
C SER A 60 -9.58 -7.46 -12.22
N PHE A 61 -8.42 -7.59 -12.86
CA PHE A 61 -8.14 -7.01 -14.17
C PHE A 61 -8.09 -8.04 -15.32
N SER A 62 -8.15 -9.35 -15.05
CA SER A 62 -8.11 -10.41 -16.08
C SER A 62 -9.20 -10.30 -17.17
N GLU A 63 -10.34 -9.71 -16.84
CA GLU A 63 -11.48 -9.52 -17.77
C GLU A 63 -11.64 -8.07 -18.27
N THR A 64 -10.61 -7.24 -18.09
CA THR A 64 -10.68 -5.81 -18.39
C THR A 64 -9.70 -5.36 -19.47
N ASN A 65 -9.82 -4.11 -19.90
CA ASN A 65 -8.87 -3.45 -20.79
C ASN A 65 -7.52 -3.11 -20.11
N VAL A 66 -7.24 -3.67 -18.93
CA VAL A 66 -5.99 -3.48 -18.21
C VAL A 66 -5.17 -4.75 -18.31
N LEU A 67 -3.99 -4.67 -18.93
CA LEU A 67 -3.07 -5.79 -19.04
C LEU A 67 -2.17 -5.85 -17.81
N TYR A 68 -1.63 -7.03 -17.50
CA TYR A 68 -0.64 -7.18 -16.44
C TYR A 68 0.63 -7.88 -16.94
N SER A 69 1.74 -7.61 -16.25
CA SER A 69 3.03 -8.28 -16.45
C SER A 69 3.64 -8.57 -15.09
N THR A 70 4.06 -9.81 -14.86
CA THR A 70 4.81 -10.21 -13.67
C THR A 70 6.23 -10.59 -14.05
N LYS A 71 7.23 -10.07 -13.33
CA LYS A 71 8.63 -10.42 -13.56
C LYS A 71 9.35 -10.70 -12.25
N LYS A 72 9.91 -11.90 -12.14
CA LYS A 72 10.78 -12.26 -11.02
C LYS A 72 12.09 -11.49 -11.08
N ARG A 73 12.46 -10.88 -9.96
CA ARG A 73 13.69 -10.12 -9.75
C ARG A 73 14.28 -10.45 -8.37
N GLY A 74 15.21 -11.40 -8.35
CA GLY A 74 15.78 -11.92 -7.11
C GLY A 74 14.71 -12.62 -6.27
N MET A 75 14.54 -12.19 -5.03
CA MET A 75 13.51 -12.69 -4.11
C MET A 75 12.14 -12.01 -4.29
N TRP A 76 12.03 -11.02 -5.19
CA TRP A 76 10.81 -10.23 -5.40
C TRP A 76 10.20 -10.53 -6.75
N GLU A 77 8.88 -10.38 -6.86
CA GLU A 77 8.17 -10.36 -8.14
C GLU A 77 7.57 -8.98 -8.35
N VAL A 78 7.93 -8.35 -9.47
CA VAL A 78 7.41 -7.03 -9.84
C VAL A 78 6.15 -7.25 -10.67
N LEU A 79 5.02 -6.75 -10.18
CA LEU A 79 3.77 -6.66 -10.94
C LEU A 79 3.63 -5.26 -11.53
N LEU A 80 3.37 -5.21 -12.84
CA LEU A 80 3.03 -4.01 -13.58
C LEU A 80 1.63 -4.17 -14.17
N LEU A 81 0.85 -3.10 -14.16
CA LEU A 81 -0.43 -3.03 -14.86
C LEU A 81 -0.35 -1.98 -15.96
N TYR A 82 -0.94 -2.25 -17.11
CA TYR A 82 -1.04 -1.28 -18.19
C TYR A 82 -2.51 -0.98 -18.47
N ASP A 83 -2.91 0.27 -18.27
CA ASP A 83 -4.25 0.74 -18.62
C ASP A 83 -4.26 1.24 -20.08
N LYS A 84 -4.94 0.49 -20.96
CA LYS A 84 -5.08 0.83 -22.39
C LYS A 84 -5.79 2.17 -22.61
N GLN A 85 -6.69 2.59 -21.71
CA GLN A 85 -7.45 3.82 -21.88
C GLN A 85 -6.59 5.06 -21.64
N SER A 86 -5.88 5.10 -20.50
CA SER A 86 -4.98 6.21 -20.17
C SER A 86 -3.62 6.10 -20.89
N LYS A 87 -3.27 4.90 -21.40
CA LYS A 87 -1.95 4.52 -21.92
C LYS A 87 -0.85 4.68 -20.87
N MET A 88 -1.18 4.37 -19.62
CA MET A 88 -0.28 4.50 -18.48
C MET A 88 0.14 3.13 -17.95
N LEU A 89 1.43 3.04 -17.63
CA LEU A 89 2.00 1.90 -16.91
C LEU A 89 1.96 2.18 -15.41
N LEU A 90 1.29 1.33 -14.65
CA LEU A 90 1.11 1.42 -13.21
C LEU A 90 2.02 0.44 -12.50
N SER A 91 2.68 0.90 -11.44
CA SER A 91 3.45 0.05 -10.52
C SER A 91 3.10 0.40 -9.08
N PHE A 92 3.28 -0.55 -8.16
CA PHE A 92 2.84 -0.41 -6.78
C PHE A 92 4.02 -0.40 -5.80
N MET A 93 3.89 0.36 -4.71
CA MET A 93 4.90 0.42 -3.65
C MET A 93 4.30 0.87 -2.32
N LYS A 94 4.91 0.45 -1.20
CA LYS A 94 4.60 1.04 0.12
C LYS A 94 5.20 2.44 0.26
N ASP A 95 4.51 3.33 0.95
CA ASP A 95 4.94 4.71 1.23
C ASP A 95 6.31 4.77 1.95
N THR A 96 6.55 3.87 2.90
CA THR A 96 7.84 3.77 3.58
C THR A 96 8.98 3.50 2.59
N ARG A 97 8.78 2.54 1.68
CA ARG A 97 9.77 2.21 0.64
C ARG A 97 9.98 3.35 -0.34
N PHE A 98 8.92 4.07 -0.69
CA PHE A 98 9.02 5.23 -1.57
C PHE A 98 9.87 6.36 -0.93
N LYS A 99 9.59 6.68 0.34
CA LYS A 99 10.36 7.66 1.12
C LYS A 99 11.83 7.27 1.23
N ASP A 100 12.12 5.98 1.43
CA ASP A 100 13.50 5.47 1.48
C ASP A 100 14.23 5.63 0.15
N ILE A 101 13.56 5.31 -0.98
CA ILE A 101 14.14 5.43 -2.32
C ILE A 101 14.44 6.89 -2.67
N ARG A 102 13.55 7.83 -2.31
CA ARG A 102 13.78 9.26 -2.54
C ARG A 102 14.96 9.81 -1.73
N LYS A 103 15.17 9.31 -0.51
CA LYS A 103 16.31 9.69 0.34
C LYS A 103 17.62 9.01 -0.09
N ALA A 104 17.54 7.87 -0.77
CA ALA A 104 18.70 7.12 -1.21
C ALA A 104 19.48 7.86 -2.32
N LYS A 105 20.81 7.77 -2.26
CA LYS A 105 21.68 8.21 -3.35
C LYS A 105 21.31 7.44 -4.64
N ARG A 106 21.38 8.11 -5.80
CA ARG A 106 20.98 7.56 -7.11
C ARG A 106 21.53 6.15 -7.41
N GLY A 107 22.79 5.87 -7.08
CA GLY A 107 23.41 4.54 -7.28
C GLY A 107 22.87 3.42 -6.39
N ARG A 108 22.14 3.74 -5.32
CA ARG A 108 21.48 2.77 -4.42
C ARG A 108 19.97 2.64 -4.69
N GLN A 109 19.44 3.43 -5.62
CA GLN A 109 18.04 3.33 -6.01
C GLN A 109 17.83 2.05 -6.83
N PRO A 110 16.69 1.37 -6.66
CA PRO A 110 16.41 0.17 -7.42
C PRO A 110 16.38 0.46 -8.93
N GLN A 111 17.16 -0.31 -9.70
CA GLN A 111 17.24 -0.11 -11.15
C GLN A 111 15.88 -0.30 -11.85
N TYR A 112 14.98 -1.14 -11.33
CA TYR A 112 13.64 -1.30 -11.94
C TYR A 112 12.83 0.00 -11.90
N ILE A 113 12.92 0.76 -10.82
CA ILE A 113 12.27 2.07 -10.73
C ILE A 113 12.93 3.03 -11.72
N ARG A 114 14.26 3.08 -11.78
CA ARG A 114 14.98 3.93 -12.75
C ARG A 114 14.60 3.59 -14.20
N ALA A 115 14.41 2.31 -14.52
CA ALA A 115 13.98 1.86 -15.83
C ALA A 115 12.55 2.34 -16.16
N LEU A 116 11.62 2.25 -15.20
CA LEU A 116 10.26 2.76 -15.36
C LEU A 116 10.22 4.28 -15.55
N LEU A 117 11.09 5.03 -14.86
CA LEU A 117 11.21 6.48 -15.02
C LEU A 117 11.72 6.92 -16.41
N LEU A 118 12.31 6.01 -17.20
CA LEU A 118 12.67 6.33 -18.59
C LEU A 118 11.44 6.72 -19.43
N LEU A 119 10.26 6.16 -19.09
CA LEU A 119 8.97 6.50 -19.71
C LEU A 119 8.51 7.93 -19.40
N ASN A 120 9.07 8.55 -18.36
CA ASN A 120 8.73 9.90 -17.91
C ASN A 120 9.82 10.93 -18.20
N LYS A 121 10.80 10.62 -19.05
CA LYS A 121 11.93 11.54 -19.36
C LYS A 121 11.51 12.93 -19.85
N SER A 122 10.38 13.01 -20.56
CA SER A 122 9.83 14.27 -21.06
C SER A 122 9.23 15.15 -19.97
N LEU A 123 8.98 14.61 -18.78
CA LEU A 123 8.39 15.31 -17.66
C LEU A 123 9.48 15.92 -16.77
N GLN A 124 9.20 17.12 -16.25
CA GLN A 124 10.10 17.85 -15.37
C GLN A 124 9.27 18.41 -14.22
N ALA A 125 9.67 18.12 -12.98
CA ALA A 125 8.98 18.65 -11.81
C ALA A 125 9.19 20.17 -11.71
N THR A 126 8.15 20.90 -11.33
CA THR A 126 8.22 22.36 -11.12
C THR A 126 9.12 22.72 -9.95
N VAL A 127 9.13 21.86 -8.92
CA VAL A 127 9.99 21.99 -7.75
C VAL A 127 11.01 20.86 -7.80
N LYS A 128 12.25 21.21 -8.13
CA LYS A 128 13.37 20.26 -8.10
C LYS A 128 14.02 20.26 -6.73
N GLN A 129 14.34 19.08 -6.21
CA GLN A 129 15.24 18.99 -5.07
C GLN A 129 16.62 19.53 -5.49
N GLN A 130 17.08 20.61 -4.85
CA GLN A 130 18.37 21.21 -5.15
C GLN A 130 19.50 20.19 -4.88
N LYS A 131 20.21 19.79 -5.94
CA LYS A 131 21.40 18.93 -5.84
C LYS A 131 22.65 19.80 -5.96
N LEU A 132 23.58 19.64 -5.02
CA LEU A 132 24.85 20.39 -4.98
C LEU A 132 25.80 20.01 -6.13
N PHE A 133 25.58 18.86 -6.78
CA PHE A 133 26.36 18.40 -7.93
C PHE A 133 25.44 17.74 -8.98
N TYR A 134 25.60 18.13 -10.24
CA TYR A 134 24.98 17.46 -11.38
C TYR A 134 25.85 16.27 -11.78
N ILE A 135 25.41 15.05 -11.45
CA ILE A 135 26.02 13.84 -12.01
C ILE A 135 25.41 13.64 -13.39
N THR A 136 26.18 13.90 -14.44
CA THR A 136 25.84 13.51 -15.81
C THR A 136 25.83 11.99 -15.91
N GLU A 137 24.70 11.40 -16.30
CA GLU A 137 24.61 9.96 -16.54
C GLU A 137 25.48 9.59 -17.76
N SER A 138 26.12 8.42 -17.70
CA SER A 138 26.74 7.84 -18.88
C SER A 138 25.67 7.26 -19.81
N GLU A 139 25.92 7.27 -21.12
CA GLU A 139 25.00 6.69 -22.11
C GLU A 139 24.83 5.17 -21.94
N CYS A 140 25.89 4.48 -21.47
CA CYS A 140 25.89 3.03 -21.20
C CYS A 140 24.86 2.62 -20.12
N ASP A 141 24.68 3.42 -19.08
CA ASP A 141 23.66 3.17 -18.05
C ASP A 141 22.24 3.22 -18.63
N ASN A 142 22.01 4.09 -19.62
CA ASN A 142 20.70 4.25 -20.23
C ASN A 142 20.30 3.04 -21.08
N ASP A 143 21.23 2.42 -21.80
CA ASP A 143 20.92 1.24 -22.61
C ASP A 143 20.63 0.00 -21.76
N GLN A 144 21.33 -0.17 -20.64
CA GLN A 144 21.01 -1.22 -19.67
C GLN A 144 19.62 -1.03 -19.06
N LEU A 145 19.25 0.23 -18.75
CA LEU A 145 17.92 0.54 -18.21
C LEU A 145 16.81 0.34 -19.25
N LYS A 146 17.06 0.62 -20.54
CA LYS A 146 16.11 0.31 -21.63
C LYS A 146 15.90 -1.20 -21.77
N ALA A 147 16.98 -1.98 -21.84
CA ALA A 147 16.89 -3.44 -21.90
C ALA A 147 16.14 -4.01 -20.68
N LEU A 148 16.34 -3.42 -19.50
CA LEU A 148 15.60 -3.78 -18.30
C LEU A 148 14.12 -3.42 -18.41
N LEU A 149 13.77 -2.22 -18.92
CA LEU A 149 12.39 -1.82 -19.15
C LEU A 149 11.68 -2.78 -20.12
N ASP A 150 12.33 -3.11 -21.23
CA ASP A 150 11.82 -4.08 -22.20
C ASP A 150 11.58 -5.43 -21.55
N SER A 151 12.50 -5.89 -20.69
CA SER A 151 12.36 -7.16 -19.97
C SER A 151 11.23 -7.18 -18.94
N LEU A 152 10.88 -6.02 -18.36
CA LEU A 152 9.76 -5.86 -17.43
C LEU A 152 8.42 -5.87 -18.17
N CYS A 153 8.39 -5.32 -19.39
CA CYS A 153 7.21 -5.30 -20.24
C CYS A 153 7.07 -6.55 -21.13
N ALA A 154 8.09 -7.41 -21.20
CA ALA A 154 8.09 -8.59 -22.07
C ALA A 154 6.97 -9.60 -21.76
N ASN A 155 6.47 -9.64 -20.52
CA ASN A 155 5.46 -10.60 -20.09
C ASN A 155 4.02 -10.09 -20.23
N PHE A 156 3.80 -8.93 -20.87
CA PHE A 156 2.46 -8.53 -21.30
C PHE A 156 1.99 -9.45 -22.43
N MET A 157 0.67 -9.72 -22.48
CA MET A 157 0.07 -10.55 -23.54
C MET A 157 0.16 -9.91 -24.94
N GLU A 158 0.40 -8.60 -24.99
CA GLU A 158 0.49 -7.80 -26.21
C GLU A 158 1.76 -6.91 -26.15
N PRO A 159 2.32 -6.47 -27.29
CA PRO A 159 3.47 -5.58 -27.30
C PRO A 159 3.07 -4.17 -26.89
N VAL A 160 3.16 -3.87 -25.60
CA VAL A 160 2.67 -2.60 -25.02
C VAL A 160 3.68 -1.45 -25.11
N ILE A 161 4.98 -1.73 -25.15
CA ILE A 161 6.06 -0.75 -24.90
C ILE A 161 5.95 0.51 -25.77
N SER A 162 5.61 0.36 -27.05
CA SER A 162 5.48 1.49 -27.99
C SER A 162 4.25 2.36 -27.77
N GLU A 163 3.26 1.87 -27.03
CA GLU A 163 2.00 2.58 -26.76
C GLU A 163 2.01 3.33 -25.44
N ILE A 164 2.93 2.99 -24.53
CA ILE A 164 3.01 3.59 -23.19
C ILE A 164 3.39 5.06 -23.33
N LYS A 165 2.52 5.94 -22.81
CA LYS A 165 2.81 7.36 -22.73
C LYS A 165 3.65 7.70 -21.52
N HIS A 166 3.19 7.27 -20.35
CA HIS A 166 3.79 7.64 -19.07
C HIS A 166 3.67 6.50 -18.05
N HIS A 167 4.54 6.54 -17.05
CA HIS A 167 4.54 5.69 -15.88
C HIS A 167 3.94 6.42 -14.67
N ALA A 168 3.04 5.76 -13.94
CA ALA A 168 2.54 6.22 -12.65
C ALA A 168 2.88 5.21 -11.54
N LEU A 169 3.39 5.74 -10.44
CA LEU A 169 3.67 4.98 -9.23
C LEU A 169 2.50 5.13 -8.26
N ILE A 170 1.81 4.03 -7.98
CA ILE A 170 0.77 3.96 -6.95
C ILE A 170 1.45 3.62 -5.62
N VAL A 171 1.32 4.53 -4.68
CA VAL A 171 1.92 4.43 -3.35
C VAL A 171 0.82 4.34 -2.32
N PHE A 172 0.93 3.37 -1.43
CA PHE A 172 -0.04 3.17 -0.37
C PHE A 172 0.62 2.98 0.99
N SER A 173 -0.13 3.28 2.05
CA SER A 173 0.26 2.97 3.42
C SER A 173 -0.88 2.24 4.11
N SER A 174 -0.53 1.39 5.07
CA SER A 174 -1.50 0.75 5.93
C SER A 174 -1.02 0.75 7.38
N ASN A 175 -1.95 0.93 8.30
CA ASN A 175 -1.76 0.83 9.74
C ASN A 175 -2.88 -0.03 10.31
N TYR A 176 -2.55 -0.94 11.24
CA TYR A 176 -3.53 -1.81 11.91
C TYR A 176 -4.50 -2.51 10.94
N ASP A 177 -3.97 -3.07 9.85
CA ASP A 177 -4.76 -3.77 8.82
C ASP A 177 -5.78 -2.90 8.08
N GLN A 178 -5.60 -1.59 8.12
CA GLN A 178 -6.40 -0.62 7.39
C GLN A 178 -5.54 0.19 6.43
N LEU A 179 -6.03 0.35 5.20
CA LEU A 179 -5.42 1.21 4.20
C LEU A 179 -5.58 2.68 4.62
N THR A 180 -4.48 3.35 4.95
CA THR A 180 -4.49 4.73 5.47
C THR A 180 -4.21 5.80 4.43
N SER A 181 -3.52 5.45 3.34
CA SER A 181 -3.29 6.37 2.22
C SER A 181 -3.20 5.61 0.91
N LEU A 182 -3.63 6.26 -0.18
CA LEU A 182 -3.51 5.76 -1.53
C LEU A 182 -3.34 6.94 -2.51
N ASN A 183 -2.13 7.10 -3.03
CA ASN A 183 -1.77 8.21 -3.90
C ASN A 183 -1.12 7.68 -5.18
N ALA A 184 -1.49 8.24 -6.32
CA ALA A 184 -0.77 8.04 -7.57
C ALA A 184 0.19 9.21 -7.79
N TYR A 185 1.44 8.91 -8.12
CA TYR A 185 2.47 9.89 -8.42
C TYR A 185 2.99 9.70 -9.83
N MET A 186 3.12 10.80 -10.56
CA MET A 186 3.90 10.87 -11.78
C MET A 186 5.24 11.54 -11.45
N LEU A 187 6.33 10.80 -11.64
CA LEU A 187 7.66 11.19 -11.21
C LEU A 187 8.53 11.54 -12.41
N ASP A 188 9.43 12.51 -12.24
CA ASP A 188 10.49 12.76 -13.21
C ASP A 188 11.66 11.77 -13.06
N SER A 189 12.68 11.93 -13.90
CA SER A 189 13.87 11.07 -13.88
C SER A 189 14.68 11.15 -12.58
N ASP A 190 14.44 12.16 -11.75
CA ASP A 190 15.11 12.37 -10.46
C ASP A 190 14.27 11.94 -9.26
N LEU A 191 13.09 11.33 -9.49
CA LEU A 191 12.07 10.95 -8.48
C LEU A 191 11.39 12.15 -7.81
N ASP A 192 11.43 13.32 -8.44
CA ASP A 192 10.65 14.47 -8.01
C ASP A 192 9.22 14.36 -8.55
N ILE A 193 8.25 14.82 -7.75
CA ILE A 193 6.82 14.70 -8.04
C ILE A 193 6.46 15.76 -9.06
N VAL A 194 6.06 15.32 -10.26
CA VAL A 194 5.53 16.17 -11.33
C VAL A 194 4.04 16.39 -11.12
N SER A 195 3.32 15.32 -10.81
CA SER A 195 1.92 15.39 -10.45
C SER A 195 1.54 14.31 -9.45
N GLU A 196 0.49 14.61 -8.68
CA GLU A 196 -0.06 13.74 -7.66
C GLU A 196 -1.58 13.65 -7.82
N LYS A 197 -2.15 12.50 -7.48
CA LYS A 197 -3.59 12.30 -7.37
C LYS A 197 -3.89 11.44 -6.15
N ASP A 198 -4.66 12.00 -5.22
CA ASP A 198 -5.23 11.23 -4.10
C ASP A 198 -6.35 10.34 -4.64
N MET A 199 -6.10 9.03 -4.62
CA MET A 199 -7.03 8.02 -5.10
C MET A 199 -8.03 7.61 -4.01
N LEU A 200 -7.68 7.82 -2.73
CA LEU A 200 -8.56 7.48 -1.60
C LEU A 200 -9.80 8.39 -1.59
N ASN A 201 -9.64 9.67 -1.94
CA ASN A 201 -10.75 10.62 -2.05
C ASN A 201 -11.70 10.32 -3.23
N VAL A 202 -11.22 9.60 -4.25
CA VAL A 202 -12.00 9.22 -5.43
C VAL A 202 -12.71 7.89 -5.21
N ALA A 203 -12.05 6.96 -4.51
CA ALA A 203 -12.60 5.65 -4.23
C ALA A 203 -13.76 5.75 -3.22
N LYS A 204 -14.83 5.02 -3.50
CA LYS A 204 -15.95 4.86 -2.58
C LYS A 204 -15.58 3.81 -1.51
N PRO A 205 -15.81 4.10 -0.22
CA PRO A 205 -15.61 3.13 0.85
C PRO A 205 -16.41 1.85 0.59
N ILE A 206 -15.79 0.71 0.90
CA ILE A 206 -16.47 -0.58 0.88
C ILE A 206 -16.96 -0.81 2.30
N MET A 207 -18.27 -1.00 2.47
CA MET A 207 -18.82 -1.48 3.73
C MET A 207 -18.55 -2.98 3.78
N SER A 208 -17.66 -3.43 4.66
CA SER A 208 -17.49 -4.85 4.94
C SER A 208 -18.74 -5.34 5.67
N ASN A 209 -19.41 -6.35 5.11
CA ASN A 209 -20.64 -6.92 5.66
C ASN A 209 -20.37 -8.07 6.66
N GLU A 210 -19.21 -8.05 7.32
CA GLU A 210 -18.93 -8.99 8.39
C GLU A 210 -19.58 -8.51 9.68
N VAL A 211 -20.82 -8.97 9.89
CA VAL A 211 -21.39 -8.99 11.24
C VAL A 211 -20.55 -10.00 12.01
N ASP A 212 -19.74 -9.53 12.96
CA ASP A 212 -19.17 -10.37 14.02
C ASP A 212 -20.30 -11.25 14.56
N LYS A 213 -20.35 -12.52 14.17
CA LYS A 213 -21.17 -13.50 14.87
C LYS A 213 -20.46 -13.74 16.19
N VAL A 214 -20.76 -12.88 17.16
CA VAL A 214 -20.42 -13.11 18.55
C VAL A 214 -21.07 -14.44 18.93
N SER A 215 -20.26 -15.49 18.95
CA SER A 215 -20.61 -16.77 19.54
C SER A 215 -21.00 -16.47 20.99
N LYS A 216 -22.21 -16.90 21.40
CA LYS A 216 -22.73 -16.64 22.76
C LYS A 216 -21.86 -17.23 23.89
N ASP A 217 -20.79 -17.95 23.56
CA ASP A 217 -19.83 -18.51 24.51
C ASP A 217 -18.68 -17.56 24.90
N ASP A 218 -18.41 -16.47 24.15
CA ASP A 218 -17.37 -15.50 24.51
C ASP A 218 -17.77 -14.53 25.64
N ALA A 219 -19.02 -14.59 26.10
CA ALA A 219 -19.54 -13.76 27.18
C ALA A 219 -18.98 -14.13 28.58
N LYS A 220 -18.17 -15.20 28.71
CA LYS A 220 -17.72 -15.69 30.03
C LYS A 220 -16.28 -15.41 30.44
N HIS A 221 -15.42 -14.78 29.61
CA HIS A 221 -14.04 -14.61 30.08
C HIS A 221 -13.24 -13.41 29.57
N LYS A 222 -13.68 -12.17 29.85
CA LYS A 222 -12.76 -11.04 30.14
C LYS A 222 -13.36 -10.10 31.17
N GLN A 223 -13.35 -10.50 32.45
CA GLN A 223 -13.41 -9.48 33.50
C GLN A 223 -12.14 -8.62 33.38
N PRO A 224 -12.25 -7.28 33.32
CA PRO A 224 -11.07 -6.43 33.26
C PRO A 224 -10.23 -6.68 34.50
N LYS A 225 -8.96 -7.09 34.31
CA LYS A 225 -8.00 -7.22 35.42
C LYS A 225 -7.81 -5.85 36.04
N LEU A 226 -8.46 -5.62 37.18
CA LEU A 226 -8.31 -4.42 37.97
C LEU A 226 -6.85 -4.27 38.40
N THR A 227 -6.29 -3.08 38.23
CA THR A 227 -4.95 -2.75 38.72
C THR A 227 -4.89 -2.88 40.24
N GLY A 228 -3.69 -3.16 40.80
CA GLY A 228 -3.52 -3.33 42.25
C GLY A 228 -4.06 -2.15 43.08
N LYS A 229 -3.98 -0.93 42.54
CA LYS A 229 -4.57 0.28 43.15
C LYS A 229 -6.11 0.27 43.16
N ALA A 230 -6.74 -0.25 42.10
CA ALA A 230 -8.21 -0.36 42.02
C ALA A 230 -8.74 -1.42 43.01
N ASN A 231 -8.03 -2.56 43.14
CA ASN A 231 -8.36 -3.59 44.14
C ASN A 231 -8.23 -3.08 45.58
N HIS A 232 -7.22 -2.25 45.86
CA HIS A 232 -7.06 -1.66 47.19
C HIS A 232 -8.19 -0.69 47.56
N ARG A 233 -8.70 0.09 46.58
CA ARG A 233 -9.84 1.01 46.78
C ARG A 233 -11.15 0.27 47.01
N LEU A 234 -11.36 -0.87 46.34
CA LEU A 234 -12.53 -1.74 46.56
C LEU A 234 -12.53 -2.31 47.98
N LYS A 235 -11.41 -2.89 48.41
CA LYS A 235 -11.28 -3.43 49.79
C LYS A 235 -11.45 -2.36 50.86
N GLN A 236 -10.95 -1.14 50.64
CA GLN A 236 -11.17 -0.02 51.57
C GLN A 236 -12.64 0.41 51.64
N LYS A 237 -13.35 0.44 50.50
CA LYS A 237 -14.80 0.74 50.50
C LYS A 237 -15.61 -0.32 51.21
N GLU A 238 -15.30 -1.61 51.01
CA GLU A 238 -15.96 -2.72 51.71
C GLU A 238 -15.72 -2.65 53.22
N LEU A 239 -14.49 -2.35 53.65
CA LEU A 239 -14.17 -2.18 55.08
C LEU A 239 -14.93 -1.00 55.72
N VAL A 240 -15.11 0.10 54.99
CA VAL A 240 -15.85 1.27 55.47
C VAL A 240 -17.35 0.97 55.58
N ALA A 241 -17.91 0.24 54.61
CA ALA A 241 -19.32 -0.18 54.65
C ALA A 241 -19.61 -1.17 55.78
N LEU A 242 -18.70 -2.12 56.05
CA LEU A 242 -18.82 -3.04 57.18
C LEU A 242 -18.77 -2.31 58.52
N LYS A 243 -17.92 -1.29 58.65
CA LYS A 243 -17.84 -0.47 59.87
C LYS A 243 -19.05 0.43 60.08
N SER A 244 -19.67 0.97 59.02
CA SER A 244 -20.90 1.75 59.17
C SER A 244 -22.07 0.86 59.58
N MET A 245 -22.19 -0.35 59.02
CA MET A 245 -23.25 -1.31 59.39
C MET A 245 -23.11 -1.87 60.82
N GLN A 246 -21.90 -1.86 61.39
CA GLN A 246 -21.69 -2.23 62.80
C GLN A 246 -22.01 -1.08 63.76
N LYS A 247 -21.89 0.17 63.31
CA LYS A 247 -22.22 1.36 64.12
C LYS A 247 -23.73 1.55 64.26
N ASP A 248 -24.48 1.27 63.18
CA ASP A 248 -25.95 1.34 63.17
C ASP A 248 -26.64 0.20 63.97
N LYS A 249 -25.87 -0.77 64.50
CA LYS A 249 -26.36 -1.86 65.35
C LYS A 249 -26.12 -1.65 66.86
N GLN A 250 -25.49 -0.53 67.23
CA GLN A 250 -25.17 -0.20 68.63
C GLN A 250 -25.84 1.09 69.14
N GLU A 251 -26.75 1.68 68.35
CA GLU A 251 -27.72 2.70 68.77
C GLU A 251 -29.13 2.09 68.83
#